data_AF-A0A139MXT3-F1
#
_entry.id   AF-A0A139MXT3-F1
#
_cell.length_a   1.000
_cell.length_b   1.000
_cell.length_c   1.000
_cell.angle_alpha   90.00
_cell.angle_beta   90.00
_cell.angle_gamma   90.00
#
_symmetry.space_group_name_H-M   'P 1'
#
loop_
_entity.id
_entity.type
_entity.pdbx_description
1 polymer ?
#
loop_
_entity_poly.entity_id
_entity_poly.type
_entity_poly.pdbx_seq_one_letter_code
_entity_poly.pdbx_strand_id
1 'polypeptide(L)'
;MVKLWRRYKPFINAGIQELITYRVNFILYRIGDVMGAFVAFYIWKAVFDSSQESLIQDFSMADITIYIIMSFVTNLLTRSDSSFMIGEEVKDGSIIMRLLRPMHFAASYLFTEIGSKWLIFISVGLPFLSVIVLMKIFSGQAVLEVLGLTLIYLFSLTLAYLINFFFNICFGFSAFVFKNL
;
A
#
# COMPACT_ATOMS: atom_id res chain seq x y z
N MET A 1 -19.06 -8.76 18.82
CA MET A 1 -18.28 -8.76 17.55
C MET A 1 -19.13 -8.73 16.29
N VAL A 2 -20.22 -9.50 16.17
CA VAL A 2 -21.08 -9.54 14.95
C VAL A 2 -21.68 -8.18 14.54
N LYS A 3 -21.99 -7.30 15.51
CA LYS A 3 -22.54 -5.96 15.25
C LYS A 3 -21.54 -5.00 14.57
N LEU A 4 -20.25 -5.09 14.89
CA LEU A 4 -19.21 -4.24 14.28
C LEU A 4 -18.96 -4.63 12.83
N TRP A 5 -18.80 -5.93 12.56
CA TRP A 5 -18.57 -6.44 11.21
C TRP A 5 -19.72 -6.09 10.26
N ARG A 6 -20.97 -6.29 10.68
CA ARG A 6 -22.15 -5.94 9.88
C ARG A 6 -22.22 -4.44 9.57
N ARG A 7 -21.72 -3.61 10.48
CA ARG A 7 -21.73 -2.14 10.36
C ARG A 7 -20.66 -1.62 9.39
N TYR A 8 -19.48 -2.26 9.35
CA TYR A 8 -18.35 -1.79 8.54
C TYR A 8 -18.14 -2.52 7.21
N LYS A 9 -18.70 -3.74 7.04
CA LYS A 9 -18.66 -4.47 5.77
C LYS A 9 -19.12 -3.63 4.55
N PRO A 10 -20.16 -2.78 4.64
CA PRO A 10 -20.54 -1.91 3.52
C PRO A 10 -19.43 -0.95 3.07
N PHE A 11 -18.59 -0.47 3.99
CA PHE A 11 -17.47 0.42 3.67
C PHE A 11 -16.35 -0.30 2.92
N ILE A 12 -16.06 -1.55 3.29
CA ILE A 12 -15.13 -2.41 2.54
C ILE A 12 -15.63 -2.58 1.11
N ASN A 13 -16.91 -2.90 0.94
CA ASN A 13 -17.52 -3.05 -0.39
C ASN A 13 -17.49 -1.73 -1.17
N ALA A 14 -17.73 -0.59 -0.50
CA ALA A 14 -17.65 0.72 -1.13
C ALA A 14 -16.23 1.00 -1.66
N GLY A 15 -15.18 0.74 -0.87
CA GLY A 15 -13.79 0.94 -1.33
C GLY A 15 -13.38 0.03 -2.49
N ILE A 16 -13.90 -1.21 -2.51
CA ILE A 16 -13.73 -2.13 -3.65
C ILE A 16 -14.42 -1.55 -4.91
N GLN A 17 -15.66 -1.09 -4.76
CA GLN A 17 -16.43 -0.53 -5.87
C GLN A 17 -15.82 0.76 -6.40
N GLU A 18 -15.36 1.65 -5.52
CA GLU A 18 -14.68 2.90 -5.87
C GLU A 18 -13.49 2.64 -6.80
N LEU A 19 -12.64 1.69 -6.42
CA LEU A 19 -11.44 1.34 -7.19
C LEU A 19 -11.77 0.72 -8.56
N ILE A 20 -12.83 -0.10 -8.65
CA ILE A 20 -13.21 -0.83 -9.87
C ILE A 20 -14.21 -0.03 -10.74
N THR A 21 -14.75 1.09 -10.23
CA THR A 21 -15.70 1.94 -10.98
C THR A 21 -15.10 2.35 -12.32
N TYR A 22 -13.84 2.82 -12.30
CA TYR A 22 -13.08 3.14 -13.51
C TYR A 22 -12.07 2.04 -13.81
N ARG A 23 -12.54 0.93 -14.41
CA ARG A 23 -11.72 -0.26 -14.70
C ARG A 23 -10.45 0.03 -15.50
N VAL A 24 -10.53 0.95 -16.47
CA VAL A 24 -9.36 1.36 -17.28
C VAL A 24 -8.34 2.09 -16.41
N ASN A 25 -8.77 3.02 -15.56
CA ASN A 25 -7.89 3.70 -14.61
C ASN A 25 -7.23 2.67 -13.69
N PHE A 26 -8.00 1.71 -13.15
CA PHE A 26 -7.45 0.64 -12.32
C PHE A 26 -6.30 -0.10 -13.02
N ILE A 27 -6.49 -0.54 -14.28
CA ILE A 27 -5.45 -1.24 -15.04
C ILE A 27 -4.25 -0.34 -15.32
N LEU A 28 -4.48 0.91 -15.75
CA LEU A 28 -3.41 1.86 -16.06
C LEU A 28 -2.54 2.16 -14.82
N TYR A 29 -3.16 2.35 -13.66
CA TYR A 29 -2.41 2.52 -12.41
C TYR A 29 -1.57 1.29 -12.08
N ARG A 30 -2.08 0.06 -12.29
CA ARG A 30 -1.30 -1.16 -12.04
C ARG A 30 -0.13 -1.34 -12.99
N ILE A 31 -0.31 -0.98 -14.25
CA ILE A 31 0.79 -0.97 -15.22
C ILE A 31 1.83 0.05 -14.77
N GLY A 32 1.41 1.25 -14.35
CA GLY A 32 2.30 2.28 -13.81
C GLY A 32 3.08 1.81 -12.58
N ASP A 33 2.42 1.17 -11.62
CA ASP A 33 3.04 0.62 -10.41
C ASP A 33 4.16 -0.38 -10.77
N VAL A 34 3.87 -1.30 -11.70
CA VAL A 34 4.82 -2.31 -12.17
C VAL A 34 5.97 -1.67 -12.96
N MET A 35 5.66 -0.71 -13.85
CA MET A 35 6.68 0.01 -14.61
C MET A 35 7.65 0.76 -13.69
N GLY A 36 7.17 1.37 -12.60
CA GLY A 36 8.03 2.02 -11.61
C GLY A 36 9.08 1.06 -11.04
N ALA A 37 8.68 -0.17 -10.70
CA ALA A 37 9.59 -1.19 -10.20
C ALA A 37 10.65 -1.60 -11.24
N PHE A 38 10.24 -1.77 -12.50
CA PHE A 38 11.17 -2.07 -13.59
C PHE A 38 12.15 -0.94 -13.84
N VAL A 39 11.70 0.32 -13.84
CA VAL A 39 12.58 1.48 -14.01
C VAL A 39 13.65 1.49 -12.93
N ALA A 40 13.28 1.33 -11.65
CA ALA A 40 14.23 1.27 -10.55
C ALA A 40 15.23 0.11 -10.72
N PHE A 41 14.77 -1.07 -11.14
CA PHE A 41 15.62 -2.21 -11.42
C PHE A 41 16.63 -1.94 -12.54
N TYR A 42 16.19 -1.37 -13.68
CA TYR A 42 17.08 -1.09 -14.80
C TYR A 42 18.09 0.02 -14.50
N ILE A 43 17.73 1.00 -13.68
CA ILE A 43 18.67 2.00 -13.18
C ILE A 43 19.79 1.31 -12.39
N TRP A 44 19.44 0.47 -11.43
CA TRP A 44 20.45 -0.24 -10.63
C TRP A 44 21.26 -1.24 -11.45
N LYS A 45 20.63 -1.89 -12.43
CA LYS A 45 21.34 -2.73 -13.39
C LYS A 45 22.42 -1.95 -14.14
N ALA A 46 22.08 -0.76 -14.66
CA ALA A 46 23.05 0.09 -15.35
C ALA A 46 24.18 0.54 -14.42
N VAL A 47 23.89 0.78 -13.13
CA VAL A 47 24.91 1.10 -12.12
C VAL A 47 25.88 -0.08 -11.95
N PHE A 48 25.39 -1.31 -11.76
CA PHE A 48 26.26 -2.50 -11.66
C PHE A 48 27.07 -2.75 -12.93
N ASP A 49 26.45 -2.62 -14.11
CA ASP A 49 27.14 -2.79 -15.39
C ASP A 49 28.26 -1.74 -15.58
N SER A 50 28.11 -0.54 -15.02
CA SER A 50 29.12 0.52 -15.07
C SER A 50 30.26 0.37 -14.06
N SER A 51 30.02 -0.30 -12.92
CA SER A 51 30.96 -0.38 -11.81
C SER A 51 32.10 -1.37 -12.04
N GLN A 52 31.97 -2.30 -13.00
CA GLN A 52 32.87 -3.44 -13.26
C GLN A 52 33.14 -4.39 -12.07
N GLU A 53 32.68 -4.05 -10.87
CA GLU A 53 32.75 -4.86 -9.65
C GLU A 53 31.45 -5.67 -9.46
N SER A 54 31.59 -6.90 -8.98
CA SER A 54 30.46 -7.81 -8.74
C SER A 54 29.66 -7.47 -7.48
N LEU A 55 30.23 -6.68 -6.57
CA LEU A 55 29.66 -6.27 -5.30
C LEU A 55 29.82 -4.75 -5.17
N ILE A 56 28.72 -4.04 -4.98
CA ILE A 56 28.75 -2.61 -4.65
C ILE A 56 28.48 -2.49 -3.17
N GLN A 57 29.49 -2.10 -2.38
CA GLN A 57 29.38 -1.99 -0.91
C GLN A 57 28.81 -3.26 -0.26
N ASP A 58 29.33 -4.43 -0.64
CA ASP A 58 28.87 -5.76 -0.20
C ASP A 58 27.44 -6.16 -0.62
N PHE A 59 26.75 -5.36 -1.43
CA PHE A 59 25.47 -5.73 -2.01
C PHE A 59 25.64 -6.36 -3.38
N SER A 60 25.02 -7.53 -3.56
CA SER A 60 24.88 -8.14 -4.88
C SER A 60 23.69 -7.55 -5.63
N MET A 61 23.66 -7.75 -6.96
CA MET A 61 22.51 -7.38 -7.78
C MET A 61 21.20 -8.06 -7.29
N ALA A 62 21.29 -9.27 -6.74
CA ALA A 62 20.13 -9.98 -6.19
C ALA A 62 19.59 -9.28 -4.93
N ASP A 63 20.47 -8.82 -4.04
CA ASP A 63 20.09 -8.11 -2.82
C ASP A 63 19.41 -6.78 -3.12
N ILE A 64 19.97 -6.02 -4.07
CA ILE A 64 19.38 -4.75 -4.52
C ILE A 64 18.02 -5.00 -5.20
N THR A 65 17.89 -6.07 -5.98
CA THR A 65 16.62 -6.43 -6.62
C THR A 65 15.53 -6.73 -5.57
N ILE A 66 15.86 -7.52 -4.54
CA ILE A 66 14.93 -7.81 -3.43
C ILE A 66 14.55 -6.52 -2.70
N TYR A 67 15.53 -5.66 -2.42
CA TYR A 67 15.29 -4.36 -1.77
C TYR A 67 14.36 -3.46 -2.57
N ILE A 68 14.56 -3.36 -3.89
CA ILE A 68 13.68 -2.59 -4.78
C ILE A 68 12.27 -3.13 -4.70
N ILE A 69 12.07 -4.43 -4.95
CA ILE A 69 10.72 -5.03 -4.94
C ILE A 69 10.05 -4.82 -3.58
N MET A 70 10.77 -5.06 -2.49
CA MET A 70 10.26 -4.89 -1.13
C MET A 70 9.88 -3.43 -0.83
N SER A 71 10.67 -2.47 -1.28
CA SER A 71 10.38 -1.04 -1.14
C SER A 71 9.12 -0.64 -1.93
N PHE A 72 8.97 -1.14 -3.15
CA PHE A 72 7.77 -0.90 -3.96
C PHE A 72 6.50 -1.48 -3.33
N VAL A 73 6.55 -2.75 -2.91
CA VAL A 73 5.42 -3.40 -2.21
C VAL A 73 5.06 -2.65 -0.93
N THR A 74 6.07 -2.26 -0.15
CA THR A 74 5.85 -1.51 1.09
C THR A 74 5.21 -0.16 0.81
N ASN A 75 5.72 0.60 -0.17
CA ASN A 75 5.18 1.90 -0.52
C ASN A 75 3.72 1.80 -0.99
N LEU A 76 3.45 0.84 -1.87
CA LEU A 76 2.12 0.62 -2.44
C LEU A 76 1.05 0.30 -1.37
N LEU A 77 1.41 -0.49 -0.36
CA LEU A 77 0.46 -0.95 0.65
C LEU A 77 0.36 -0.04 1.88
N THR A 78 1.40 0.74 2.18
CA THR A 78 1.41 1.66 3.33
C THR A 78 0.82 3.03 3.02
N ARG A 79 0.73 3.42 1.74
CA ARG A 79 0.16 4.69 1.32
C ARG A 79 -1.31 4.84 1.72
N SER A 80 -1.65 5.97 2.32
CA SER A 80 -3.02 6.38 2.64
C SER A 80 -3.29 7.74 2.03
N ASP A 81 -4.45 7.90 1.39
CA ASP A 81 -4.92 9.15 0.79
C ASP A 81 -6.05 9.78 1.64
N SER A 82 -6.26 9.29 2.86
CA SER A 82 -7.31 9.76 3.78
C SER A 82 -7.22 11.26 4.09
N SER A 83 -6.03 11.83 4.17
CA SER A 83 -5.88 13.28 4.38
C SER A 83 -6.47 14.09 3.23
N PHE A 84 -6.21 13.67 1.99
CA PHE A 84 -6.73 14.29 0.78
C PHE A 84 -8.25 14.16 0.69
N MET A 85 -8.78 12.94 0.91
CA MET A 85 -10.23 12.70 0.92
C MET A 85 -10.96 13.56 1.97
N ILE A 86 -10.42 13.67 3.18
CA ILE A 86 -11.00 14.52 4.22
C ILE A 86 -10.96 15.98 3.79
N GLY A 87 -9.84 16.45 3.21
CA GLY A 87 -9.72 17.81 2.70
C GLY A 87 -10.76 18.14 1.63
N GLU A 88 -10.97 17.25 0.66
CA GLU A 88 -12.00 17.41 -0.36
C GLU A 88 -13.43 17.39 0.24
N GLU A 89 -13.73 16.44 1.14
CA GLU A 89 -15.04 16.35 1.79
C GLU A 89 -15.34 17.58 2.69
N VAL A 90 -14.31 18.20 3.28
CA VAL A 90 -14.44 19.48 4.02
C VAL A 90 -14.72 20.63 3.06
N LYS A 91 -13.98 20.69 1.95
CA LYS A 91 -14.07 21.76 0.95
C LYS A 91 -15.42 21.79 0.23
N ASP A 92 -15.98 20.62 -0.10
CA ASP A 92 -17.29 20.51 -0.77
C ASP A 92 -18.49 20.44 0.20
N GLY A 93 -18.22 20.33 1.52
CA GLY A 93 -19.22 20.25 2.58
C GLY A 93 -19.89 18.88 2.72
N SER A 94 -19.51 17.89 1.91
CA SER A 94 -20.07 16.54 1.96
C SER A 94 -19.69 15.78 3.23
N ILE A 95 -18.66 16.24 3.97
CA ILE A 95 -18.23 15.65 5.25
C ILE A 95 -19.36 15.59 6.30
N ILE A 96 -20.33 16.50 6.21
CA ILE A 96 -21.52 16.52 7.09
C ILE A 96 -22.29 15.19 7.00
N MET A 97 -22.37 14.59 5.80
CA MET A 97 -23.07 13.32 5.59
C MET A 97 -22.39 12.17 6.33
N ARG A 98 -21.08 12.24 6.56
CA ARG A 98 -20.33 11.26 7.33
C ARG A 98 -20.44 11.50 8.83
N LEU A 99 -20.45 12.77 9.25
CA LEU A 99 -20.58 13.17 10.67
C LEU A 99 -21.98 12.91 11.25
N LEU A 100 -23.04 13.06 10.45
CA LEU A 100 -24.42 12.78 10.87
C LEU A 100 -24.70 11.28 11.04
N ARG A 101 -23.94 10.41 10.37
CA ARG A 101 -24.10 8.96 10.51
C ARG A 101 -23.60 8.54 11.90
N PRO A 102 -24.35 7.73 12.64
CA PRO A 102 -23.86 7.16 13.88
C PRO A 102 -22.82 6.11 13.52
N MET A 103 -21.58 6.52 13.28
CA MET A 103 -20.42 5.74 12.80
C MET A 103 -19.14 6.43 13.30
N HIS A 104 -18.12 5.66 13.66
CA HIS A 104 -16.84 6.28 14.03
C HIS A 104 -16.17 6.84 12.78
N PHE A 105 -15.84 8.14 12.80
CA PHE A 105 -15.33 8.87 11.64
C PHE A 105 -14.10 8.20 11.02
N ALA A 106 -13.01 8.06 11.78
CA ALA A 106 -11.77 7.44 11.28
C ALA A 106 -11.96 5.97 10.88
N ALA A 107 -12.86 5.23 11.55
CA ALA A 107 -13.08 3.83 11.22
C ALA A 107 -13.74 3.69 9.85
N SER A 108 -14.65 4.61 9.50
CA SER A 108 -15.30 4.60 8.19
C SER A 108 -14.30 4.77 7.03
N TYR A 109 -13.27 5.62 7.17
CA TYR A 109 -12.17 5.71 6.20
C TYR A 109 -11.29 4.46 6.21
N LEU A 110 -10.92 3.98 7.40
CA LEU A 110 -10.07 2.80 7.54
C LEU A 110 -10.67 1.58 6.80
N PHE A 111 -11.96 1.29 7.02
CA PHE A 111 -12.61 0.15 6.38
C PHE A 111 -12.83 0.35 4.87
N THR A 112 -12.96 1.59 4.40
CA THR A 112 -13.02 1.90 2.96
C THR A 112 -11.66 1.66 2.32
N GLU A 113 -10.59 2.20 2.91
CA GLU A 113 -9.21 1.99 2.44
C GLU A 113 -8.78 0.52 2.52
N ILE A 114 -9.21 -0.25 3.54
CA ILE A 114 -8.93 -1.69 3.60
C ILE A 114 -9.53 -2.41 2.39
N GLY A 115 -10.75 -2.05 1.98
CA GLY A 115 -11.40 -2.62 0.81
C GLY A 115 -10.64 -2.33 -0.49
N SER A 116 -10.24 -1.08 -0.70
CA SER A 116 -9.46 -0.71 -1.88
C SER A 116 -8.07 -1.36 -1.87
N LYS A 117 -7.34 -1.28 -0.74
CA LYS A 117 -6.02 -1.89 -0.54
C LYS A 117 -6.01 -3.39 -0.74
N TRP A 118 -7.09 -4.09 -0.38
CA TRP A 118 -7.19 -5.53 -0.60
C TRP A 118 -7.10 -5.88 -2.10
N LEU A 119 -7.74 -5.11 -2.97
CA LEU A 119 -7.62 -5.29 -4.41
C LEU A 119 -6.23 -4.93 -4.94
N ILE A 120 -5.63 -3.86 -4.40
CA ILE A 120 -4.25 -3.47 -4.73
C ILE A 120 -3.28 -4.60 -4.39
N PHE A 121 -3.44 -5.17 -3.19
CA PHE A 121 -2.65 -6.27 -2.69
C PHE A 121 -2.78 -7.50 -3.58
N ILE A 122 -4.00 -7.92 -3.93
CA ILE A 122 -4.21 -9.09 -4.80
C ILE A 122 -3.62 -8.86 -6.19
N SER A 123 -3.80 -7.67 -6.76
CA SER A 123 -3.40 -7.40 -8.15
C SER A 123 -1.90 -7.22 -8.34
N VAL A 124 -1.21 -6.54 -7.42
CA VAL A 124 0.22 -6.19 -7.58
C VAL A 124 1.06 -6.65 -6.39
N GLY A 125 0.56 -6.49 -5.15
CA GLY A 125 1.30 -6.89 -3.95
C GLY A 125 1.64 -8.39 -3.89
N LEU A 126 0.67 -9.25 -4.21
CA LEU A 126 0.81 -10.71 -4.15
C LEU A 126 1.78 -11.23 -5.22
N PRO A 127 1.71 -10.80 -6.50
CA PRO A 127 2.75 -11.13 -7.49
C PRO A 127 4.16 -10.72 -7.09
N PHE A 128 4.37 -9.52 -6.53
CA PHE A 128 5.71 -9.13 -6.11
C PHE A 128 6.19 -9.89 -4.87
N LEU A 129 5.30 -10.17 -3.92
CA LEU A 129 5.61 -11.03 -2.77
C LEU A 129 5.99 -12.45 -3.21
N SER A 130 5.29 -13.02 -4.19
CA SER A 130 5.62 -14.36 -4.68
C SER A 130 7.00 -14.39 -5.34
N VAL A 131 7.38 -13.33 -6.08
CA VAL A 131 8.74 -13.19 -6.63
C VAL A 131 9.79 -13.14 -5.52
N ILE A 132 9.57 -12.36 -4.46
CA ILE A 132 10.51 -12.30 -3.31
C ILE A 132 10.67 -13.68 -2.67
N VAL A 133 9.56 -14.38 -2.41
CA VAL A 133 9.58 -15.71 -1.77
C VAL A 133 10.30 -16.72 -2.65
N LEU A 134 10.02 -16.73 -3.96
CA LEU A 134 10.68 -17.62 -4.91
C LEU A 134 12.19 -17.34 -4.97
N MET A 135 12.61 -16.08 -5.06
CA MET A 135 14.03 -15.71 -5.06
C MET A 135 14.75 -16.22 -3.81
N LYS A 136 14.14 -16.07 -2.62
CA LYS A 136 14.74 -16.54 -1.36
C LYS A 136 14.83 -18.06 -1.29
N ILE A 137 13.81 -18.79 -1.77
CA ILE A 137 13.84 -20.26 -1.84
C ILE A 137 14.93 -20.73 -2.81
N PHE A 138 15.06 -20.11 -3.99
CA PHE A 138 16.10 -20.45 -4.96
C PHE A 138 17.52 -20.11 -4.47
N SER A 139 17.69 -19.14 -3.57
CA SER A 139 18.97 -18.88 -2.90
C SER A 139 19.36 -19.92 -1.84
N GLY A 140 18.55 -20.97 -1.64
CA GLY A 140 18.87 -22.08 -0.73
C GLY A 140 18.39 -21.89 0.72
N GLN A 141 17.57 -20.87 1.00
CA GLN A 141 16.99 -20.69 2.33
C GLN A 141 15.89 -21.73 2.60
N ALA A 142 15.81 -22.19 3.86
CA ALA A 142 14.79 -23.15 4.27
C ALA A 142 13.38 -22.55 4.09
N VAL A 143 12.48 -23.30 3.45
CA VAL A 143 11.10 -22.84 3.16
C VAL A 143 10.38 -22.36 4.43
N LEU A 144 10.59 -23.04 5.55
CA LEU A 144 9.98 -22.67 6.84
C LEU A 144 10.46 -21.30 7.33
N GLU A 145 11.74 -20.99 7.15
CA GLU A 145 12.34 -19.71 7.54
C GLU A 145 11.80 -18.57 6.67
N VAL A 146 11.73 -18.78 5.35
CA VAL A 146 11.18 -17.81 4.40
C VAL A 146 9.71 -17.50 4.75
N LEU A 147 8.90 -18.53 5.04
CA LEU A 147 7.51 -18.34 5.46
C LEU A 147 7.42 -17.55 6.78
N GLY A 148 8.24 -17.88 7.78
CA GLY A 148 8.29 -17.13 9.04
C GLY A 148 8.62 -15.65 8.84
N LEU A 149 9.66 -15.35 8.05
CA LEU A 149 10.06 -13.98 7.72
C LEU A 149 8.96 -13.23 6.97
N THR A 150 8.27 -13.88 6.04
CA THR A 150 7.18 -13.25 5.29
C THR A 150 6.00 -12.88 6.17
N LEU A 151 5.66 -13.71 7.17
CA LEU A 151 4.59 -13.42 8.13
C LEU A 151 4.95 -12.23 9.02
N ILE A 152 6.20 -12.17 9.51
CA ILE A 152 6.70 -11.04 10.29
C ILE A 152 6.69 -9.76 9.44
N TYR A 153 7.08 -9.85 8.16
CA TYR A 153 7.03 -8.73 7.23
C TYR A 153 5.59 -8.24 7.02
N LEU A 154 4.62 -9.12 6.78
CA LEU A 154 3.21 -8.75 6.63
C LEU A 154 2.62 -8.11 7.90
N PHE A 155 3.02 -8.61 9.07
CA PHE A 155 2.64 -8.02 10.36
C PHE A 155 3.22 -6.61 10.52
N SER A 156 4.51 -6.45 10.25
CA SER A 156 5.20 -5.14 10.27
C SER A 156 4.54 -4.16 9.29
N LEU A 157 4.21 -4.62 8.08
CA LEU A 157 3.56 -3.82 7.06
C LEU A 157 2.17 -3.35 7.48
N THR A 158 1.42 -4.19 8.18
CA THR A 158 0.11 -3.81 8.75
C THR A 158 0.27 -2.71 9.79
N LEU A 159 1.28 -2.80 10.66
CA LEU A 159 1.59 -1.76 11.64
C LEU A 159 2.03 -0.46 10.97
N ALA A 160 2.93 -0.53 9.99
CA ALA A 160 3.41 0.62 9.24
C ALA A 160 2.25 1.35 8.53
N TYR A 161 1.33 0.60 7.92
CA TYR A 161 0.12 1.15 7.34
C TYR A 161 -0.75 1.86 8.38
N LEU A 162 -1.03 1.23 9.53
CA LEU A 162 -1.86 1.85 10.57
C LEU A 162 -1.24 3.15 11.08
N ILE A 163 0.08 3.19 11.28
CA ILE A 163 0.79 4.41 11.66
C ILE A 163 0.57 5.48 10.59
N ASN A 164 0.84 5.16 9.32
CA ASN A 164 0.67 6.11 8.22
C ASN A 164 -0.77 6.63 8.08
N PHE A 165 -1.75 5.73 8.26
CA PHE A 165 -3.17 6.05 8.25
C PHE A 165 -3.54 7.02 9.37
N PHE A 166 -3.12 6.76 10.62
CA PHE A 166 -3.41 7.67 11.73
C PHE A 166 -2.75 9.04 11.56
N PHE A 167 -1.53 9.08 11.03
CA PHE A 167 -0.89 10.35 10.64
C PHE A 167 -1.73 11.09 9.60
N ASN A 168 -2.20 10.41 8.55
CA ASN A 168 -3.07 11.00 7.53
C ASN A 168 -4.39 11.53 8.11
N ILE A 169 -5.00 10.82 9.06
CA ILE A 169 -6.21 11.31 9.75
C ILE A 169 -5.92 12.59 10.53
N CYS A 170 -4.81 12.65 11.28
CA CYS A 170 -4.39 13.85 12.01
C CYS A 170 -4.19 15.04 11.05
N PHE A 171 -3.53 14.81 9.91
CA PHE A 171 -3.39 15.84 8.87
C PHE A 171 -4.73 16.23 8.24
N GLY A 172 -5.61 15.26 7.98
CA GLY A 172 -6.96 15.53 7.46
C GLY A 172 -7.76 16.45 8.38
N PHE A 173 -7.62 16.32 9.70
CA PHE A 173 -8.29 17.21 10.64
C PHE A 173 -7.81 18.66 10.57
N SER A 174 -6.62 18.93 10.05
CA SER A 174 -6.15 20.30 9.84
C SER A 174 -7.00 21.06 8.80
N ALA A 175 -7.67 20.36 7.87
CA ALA A 175 -8.54 20.96 6.87
C ALA A 175 -9.73 21.71 7.48
N PHE A 176 -10.21 21.31 8.67
CA PHE A 176 -11.26 22.03 9.37
C PHE A 176 -10.82 23.41 9.89
N VAL A 177 -9.52 23.59 10.10
CA VAL A 177 -8.94 24.84 10.60
C VAL A 177 -8.48 25.73 9.44
N PHE A 178 -7.81 25.13 8.45
CA PHE A 178 -7.28 25.85 7.30
C PHE A 178 -8.35 25.97 6.21
N LYS A 179 -9.11 27.06 6.28
CA LYS A 179 -10.29 27.36 5.45
C LYS A 179 -10.04 27.51 3.94
N ASN A 180 -8.79 27.44 3.48
CA ASN A 180 -8.38 27.69 2.07
C ASN A 180 -7.00 27.07 1.76
N LEU A 181 -6.93 25.76 1.51
CA LEU A 181 -5.89 25.14 0.70
C LEU A 181 -6.54 24.36 -0.45
#